data_AF-A0A806IF34-F1
#
_entry.id   AF-A0A806IF34-F1
#
_cell.length_a   1.000
_cell.length_b   1.000
_cell.length_c   1.000
_cell.angle_alpha   90.00
_cell.angle_beta   90.00
_cell.angle_gamma   90.00
#
_symmetry.space_group_name_H-M   'P 1'
#
loop_
_entity.id
_entity.type
_entity.pdbx_description
1 polymer ?
#
loop_
_entity_poly.entity_id
_entity_poly.type
_entity_poly.pdbx_seq_one_letter_code
_entity_poly.pdbx_strand_id
1 'polypeptide(L)'
;SSTLVTAGVYLLIRFMPMLYMYNYGWFLLLIGCMTMFMAGLGANFEFDLKKIIALSTLSHLGLMMSILAMGYLKLAFFHLLAHALFKALLFMCAGSMIHNLKDSQDILFMGSVVNFMPLTSVCFNVSSLSLCGMPFLAGFYSKDLILEMVCLSWINCFIFILFFLSTGLTASYSFRLFYFSMSGDNNFYSSFSFNDNGYYISFGMIALLFIAVFGGSFLSWLIFPIPYMIVLPYYLKYLTIIVVLLGSYLGYFVSDYNFSCSLFSLNMFSFISFTGSMWFMPFLSTNLVSY
;
A
#
# COMPACT_ATOMS: atom_id res chain seq x y z
N SER A 1 -7.42 -10.96 0.28
CA SER A 1 -6.38 -10.18 -0.44
C SER A 1 -5.05 -10.91 -0.55
N SER A 2 -4.65 -11.67 0.48
CA SER A 2 -3.30 -12.24 0.59
C SER A 2 -3.09 -13.61 -0.04
N THR A 3 -4.12 -14.32 -0.52
CA THR A 3 -4.01 -15.71 -1.00
C THR A 3 -4.07 -15.83 -2.53
N LEU A 4 -5.19 -15.42 -3.14
CA LEU A 4 -5.38 -15.61 -4.59
C LEU A 4 -4.43 -14.75 -5.42
N VAL A 5 -4.28 -13.47 -5.06
CA VAL A 5 -3.50 -12.53 -5.87
C VAL A 5 -1.99 -12.75 -5.73
N THR A 6 -1.54 -13.26 -4.59
CA THR A 6 -0.12 -13.58 -4.33
C THR A 6 0.28 -14.96 -4.89
N ALA A 7 -0.67 -15.84 -5.21
CA ALA A 7 -0.39 -17.15 -5.77
C ALA A 7 0.37 -17.08 -7.10
N GLY A 8 0.07 -16.07 -7.94
CA GLY A 8 0.82 -15.82 -9.18
C GLY A 8 2.28 -15.45 -8.93
N VAL A 9 2.54 -14.58 -7.94
CA VAL A 9 3.90 -14.23 -7.51
C VAL A 9 4.61 -15.47 -6.96
N TYR A 10 3.93 -16.26 -6.12
CA TYR A 10 4.49 -17.47 -5.54
C TYR A 10 4.83 -18.53 -6.60
N LEU A 11 4.02 -18.67 -7.65
CA LEU A 11 4.34 -19.51 -8.80
C LEU A 11 5.62 -19.04 -9.47
N LEU A 12 5.77 -17.74 -9.74
CA LEU A 12 6.98 -17.19 -10.35
C LEU A 12 8.22 -17.34 -9.45
N ILE A 13 8.05 -17.30 -8.12
CA ILE A 13 9.13 -17.61 -7.17
C ILE A 13 9.65 -19.04 -7.39
N ARG A 14 8.76 -20.00 -7.68
CA ARG A 14 9.16 -21.39 -7.95
C ARG A 14 9.83 -21.58 -9.31
N PHE A 15 9.39 -20.84 -10.34
CA PHE A 15 9.93 -20.92 -11.70
C PHE A 15 11.09 -19.94 -11.97
N MET A 16 11.68 -19.37 -10.92
CA MET A 16 12.70 -18.35 -11.05
C MET A 16 13.99 -18.80 -11.76
N PRO A 17 14.50 -20.04 -11.59
CA PRO A 17 15.63 -20.51 -12.38
C PRO A 17 15.40 -20.38 -13.90
N MET A 18 14.16 -20.56 -14.36
CA MET A 18 13.79 -20.40 -15.76
C MET A 18 13.82 -18.92 -16.18
N LEU A 19 13.28 -18.01 -15.36
CA LEU A 19 13.33 -16.56 -15.62
C LEU A 19 14.76 -16.04 -15.78
N TYR A 20 15.68 -16.57 -14.95
CA TYR A 20 17.09 -16.20 -15.01
C TYR A 20 17.78 -16.72 -16.28
N MET A 21 17.54 -17.99 -16.65
CA MET A 21 18.16 -18.60 -17.84
C MET A 21 17.79 -17.89 -19.15
N TYR A 22 16.55 -17.45 -19.30
CA TYR A 22 16.08 -16.77 -20.51
C TYR A 22 16.14 -15.23 -20.45
N ASN A 23 16.64 -14.66 -19.34
CA ASN A 23 16.78 -13.21 -19.14
C ASN A 23 15.48 -12.40 -19.33
N TYR A 24 14.31 -12.99 -19.06
CA TYR A 24 13.01 -12.29 -19.11
C TYR A 24 12.78 -11.33 -17.93
N GLY A 25 13.72 -11.27 -16.98
CA GLY A 25 13.64 -10.40 -15.80
C GLY A 25 13.42 -8.93 -16.14
N TRP A 26 14.14 -8.39 -17.13
CA TRP A 26 14.04 -6.96 -17.51
C TRP A 26 12.65 -6.55 -17.97
N PHE A 27 11.99 -7.41 -18.76
CA PHE A 27 10.63 -7.16 -19.21
C PHE A 27 9.63 -7.20 -18.04
N LEU A 28 9.78 -8.18 -17.16
CA LEU A 28 8.94 -8.33 -15.97
C LEU A 28 9.15 -7.17 -14.98
N LEU A 29 10.38 -6.65 -14.88
CA LEU A 29 10.71 -5.47 -14.08
C LEU A 29 9.94 -4.23 -14.55
N LEU A 30 9.91 -3.99 -15.86
CA LEU A 30 9.19 -2.85 -16.44
C LEU A 30 7.70 -2.93 -16.15
N ILE A 31 7.09 -4.11 -16.36
CA ILE A 31 5.67 -4.35 -16.07
C ILE A 31 5.38 -4.16 -14.57
N GLY A 32 6.23 -4.72 -13.70
CA GLY A 32 6.11 -4.55 -12.25
C GLY A 32 6.16 -3.08 -11.82
N CYS A 33 7.04 -2.28 -12.41
CA CYS A 33 7.15 -0.85 -12.08
C CYS A 33 5.97 -0.03 -12.61
N MET A 34 5.52 -0.30 -13.84
CA MET A 34 4.34 0.37 -14.40
C MET A 34 3.07 0.05 -13.60
N THR A 35 2.85 -1.21 -13.24
CA THR A 35 1.71 -1.61 -12.40
C THR A 35 1.77 -0.97 -11.01
N MET A 36 2.96 -0.89 -10.41
CA MET A 36 3.15 -0.23 -9.12
C MET A 36 2.76 1.26 -9.18
N PHE A 37 3.24 1.96 -10.21
CA PHE A 37 2.94 3.38 -10.42
C PHE A 37 1.46 3.64 -10.72
N MET A 38 0.89 2.88 -11.65
CA MET A 38 -0.50 3.00 -12.06
C MET A 38 -1.47 2.79 -10.90
N ALA A 39 -1.25 1.76 -10.08
CA ALA A 39 -2.06 1.54 -8.88
C ALA A 39 -1.86 2.60 -7.81
N GLY A 40 -0.62 3.06 -7.59
CA GLY A 40 -0.33 4.12 -6.64
C GLY A 40 -1.04 5.43 -6.99
N LEU A 41 -1.07 5.79 -8.28
CA LEU A 41 -1.83 6.95 -8.75
C LEU A 41 -3.34 6.75 -8.60
N GLY A 42 -3.89 5.61 -9.03
CA GLY A 42 -5.33 5.35 -8.92
C GLY A 42 -5.84 5.40 -7.48
N ALA A 43 -5.06 4.88 -6.52
CA ALA A 43 -5.42 4.87 -5.11
C ALA A 43 -5.56 6.28 -4.51
N ASN A 44 -4.86 7.29 -5.05
CA ASN A 44 -4.96 8.67 -4.58
C ASN A 44 -6.25 9.38 -5.02
N PHE A 45 -6.97 8.84 -6.01
CA PHE A 45 -8.18 9.46 -6.54
C PHE A 45 -9.46 8.66 -6.28
N GLU A 46 -9.34 7.39 -5.89
CA GLU A 46 -10.50 6.57 -5.47
C GLU A 46 -11.01 6.97 -4.08
N PHE A 47 -12.33 6.90 -3.87
CA PHE A 47 -12.97 7.22 -2.57
C PHE A 47 -13.57 6.01 -1.86
N ASP A 48 -13.76 4.88 -2.55
CA ASP A 48 -14.20 3.63 -1.94
C ASP A 48 -13.08 3.01 -1.09
N LEU A 49 -13.30 2.84 0.22
CA LEU A 49 -12.32 2.27 1.15
C LEU A 49 -11.77 0.91 0.67
N LYS A 50 -12.65 0.00 0.23
CA LYS A 50 -12.23 -1.32 -0.26
C LYS A 50 -11.39 -1.22 -1.54
N LYS A 51 -11.72 -0.32 -2.46
CA LYS A 51 -10.95 -0.13 -3.71
C LYS A 51 -9.58 0.45 -3.43
N ILE A 52 -9.44 1.41 -2.51
CA ILE A 52 -8.13 1.95 -2.11
C ILE A 52 -7.25 0.83 -1.51
N ILE A 53 -7.81 -0.02 -0.64
CA ILE A 53 -7.06 -1.14 -0.05
C ILE A 53 -6.69 -2.18 -1.13
N ALA A 54 -7.55 -2.42 -2.12
CA ALA A 54 -7.27 -3.31 -3.25
C ALA A 54 -6.17 -2.75 -4.17
N LEU A 55 -6.26 -1.48 -4.57
CA LEU A 55 -5.24 -0.81 -5.38
C LEU A 55 -3.87 -0.80 -4.69
N SER A 56 -3.86 -0.56 -3.37
CA SER A 56 -2.61 -0.67 -2.62
C SER A 56 -2.05 -2.11 -2.63
N THR A 57 -2.88 -3.18 -2.60
CA THR A 57 -2.36 -4.54 -2.83
C THR A 57 -1.76 -4.72 -4.22
N LEU A 58 -2.35 -4.13 -5.26
CA LEU A 58 -1.80 -4.17 -6.62
C LEU A 58 -0.45 -3.46 -6.70
N SER A 59 -0.29 -2.33 -6.01
CA SER A 59 0.99 -1.63 -5.93
C SER A 59 2.09 -2.48 -5.25
N HIS A 60 1.77 -3.14 -4.13
CA HIS A 60 2.71 -4.03 -3.44
C HIS A 60 3.03 -5.30 -4.26
N LEU A 61 2.09 -5.81 -5.04
CA LEU A 61 2.35 -6.90 -5.97
C LEU A 61 3.30 -6.47 -7.09
N GLY A 62 3.12 -5.27 -7.65
CA GLY A 62 4.08 -4.69 -8.61
C GLY A 62 5.49 -4.61 -8.02
N LEU A 63 5.60 -4.28 -6.73
CA LEU A 63 6.86 -4.27 -5.98
C LEU A 63 7.44 -5.67 -5.76
N MET A 64 6.61 -6.66 -5.42
CA MET A 64 7.07 -8.06 -5.31
C MET A 64 7.57 -8.60 -6.65
N MET A 65 6.88 -8.27 -7.75
CA MET A 65 7.23 -8.69 -9.09
C MET A 65 8.54 -8.05 -9.57
N SER A 66 8.75 -6.77 -9.29
CA SER A 66 9.99 -6.08 -9.67
C SER A 66 11.22 -6.63 -8.94
N ILE A 67 11.11 -6.98 -7.66
CA ILE A 67 12.21 -7.62 -6.90
C ILE A 67 12.52 -9.01 -7.46
N LEU A 68 11.46 -9.76 -7.77
CA LEU A 68 11.60 -11.08 -8.35
C LEU A 68 12.32 -10.97 -9.69
N ALA A 69 11.96 -10.01 -10.54
CA ALA A 69 12.69 -9.75 -11.78
C ALA A 69 14.19 -9.47 -11.59
N MET A 70 14.60 -8.84 -10.48
CA MET A 70 16.00 -8.53 -10.18
C MET A 70 16.80 -9.74 -9.65
N GLY A 71 16.17 -10.90 -9.41
CA GLY A 71 16.86 -12.09 -8.89
C GLY A 71 16.71 -12.31 -7.39
N TYR A 72 16.06 -11.41 -6.64
CA TYR A 72 16.04 -11.46 -5.18
C TYR A 72 14.85 -12.24 -4.61
N LEU A 73 14.88 -13.55 -4.80
CA LEU A 73 13.85 -14.50 -4.35
C LEU A 73 13.48 -14.40 -2.87
N LYS A 74 14.49 -14.43 -1.99
CA LYS A 74 14.26 -14.44 -0.54
C LYS A 74 13.60 -13.14 -0.05
N LEU A 75 13.96 -12.00 -0.64
CA LEU A 75 13.36 -10.70 -0.33
C LEU A 75 11.91 -10.61 -0.81
N ALA A 76 11.62 -11.10 -2.02
CA ALA A 76 10.26 -11.15 -2.54
C ALA A 76 9.35 -12.03 -1.65
N PHE A 77 9.83 -13.20 -1.23
CA PHE A 77 9.10 -14.09 -0.33
C PHE A 77 8.89 -13.48 1.06
N PHE A 78 9.92 -12.85 1.62
CA PHE A 78 9.83 -12.14 2.90
C PHE A 78 8.78 -11.02 2.85
N HIS A 79 8.79 -10.19 1.81
CA HIS A 79 7.79 -9.14 1.65
C HIS A 79 6.37 -9.71 1.45
N LEU A 80 6.22 -10.81 0.72
CA LEU A 80 4.93 -11.49 0.54
C LEU A 80 4.32 -11.91 1.89
N LEU A 81 5.13 -12.50 2.79
CA LEU A 81 4.69 -12.89 4.13
C LEU A 81 4.32 -11.67 4.99
N ALA A 82 5.20 -10.67 5.06
CA ALA A 82 4.94 -9.45 5.84
C ALA A 82 3.68 -8.73 5.34
N HIS A 83 3.53 -8.60 4.01
CA HIS A 83 2.36 -7.99 3.36
C HIS A 83 1.07 -8.72 3.66
N ALA A 84 1.07 -10.05 3.68
CA ALA A 84 -0.11 -10.83 4.03
C ALA A 84 -0.64 -10.48 5.42
N LEU A 85 0.26 -10.29 6.39
CA LEU A 85 -0.08 -10.04 7.79
C LEU A 85 -0.70 -8.66 8.00
N PHE A 86 -0.03 -7.59 7.57
CA PHE A 86 -0.59 -6.24 7.77
C PHE A 86 -1.78 -5.95 6.87
N LYS A 87 -1.88 -6.58 5.67
CA LYS A 87 -3.09 -6.47 4.86
C LYS A 87 -4.28 -7.18 5.48
N ALA A 88 -4.09 -8.32 6.15
CA ALA A 88 -5.18 -8.97 6.87
C ALA A 88 -5.73 -8.04 7.97
N LEU A 89 -4.85 -7.37 8.71
CA LEU A 89 -5.24 -6.37 9.71
C LEU A 89 -6.01 -5.20 9.09
N LEU A 90 -5.52 -4.62 7.97
CA LEU A 90 -6.20 -3.52 7.26
C LEU A 90 -7.62 -3.91 6.80
N PHE A 91 -7.79 -5.08 6.19
CA PHE A 91 -9.11 -5.52 5.71
C PHE A 91 -10.07 -5.85 6.87
N MET A 92 -9.57 -6.37 7.99
CA MET A 92 -10.39 -6.63 9.17
C MET A 92 -10.89 -5.33 9.80
N CYS A 93 -10.01 -4.32 9.93
CA CYS A 93 -10.38 -3.00 10.44
C CYS A 93 -11.34 -2.26 9.48
N ALA A 94 -11.09 -2.32 8.17
CA ALA A 94 -12.00 -1.75 7.18
C ALA A 94 -13.37 -2.44 7.22
N GLY A 95 -13.42 -3.75 7.42
CA GLY A 95 -14.66 -4.51 7.56
C GLY A 95 -15.47 -4.08 8.79
N SER A 96 -14.82 -3.88 9.94
CA SER A 96 -15.50 -3.41 11.15
C SER A 96 -15.99 -1.97 11.04
N MET A 97 -15.24 -1.09 10.36
CA MET A 97 -15.69 0.27 10.05
C MET A 97 -16.93 0.26 9.15
N ILE A 98 -16.89 -0.47 8.03
CA ILE A 98 -18.01 -0.52 7.05
C ILE A 98 -19.27 -1.10 7.69
N HIS A 99 -19.14 -2.15 8.51
CA HIS A 99 -20.28 -2.73 9.22
C HIS A 99 -20.93 -1.73 10.18
N ASN A 100 -20.13 -0.99 10.96
CA ASN A 100 -20.67 0.02 11.89
C ASN A 100 -21.26 1.24 11.17
N LEU A 101 -20.85 1.49 9.93
CA LEU A 101 -21.37 2.56 9.09
C LEU A 101 -22.50 2.12 8.15
N LYS A 102 -23.21 1.04 8.48
CA LYS A 102 -24.35 0.50 7.69
C LYS A 102 -24.00 0.33 6.21
N ASP A 103 -22.86 -0.33 5.95
CA ASP A 103 -22.35 -0.64 4.61
C ASP A 103 -21.91 0.56 3.76
N SER A 104 -21.76 1.76 4.34
CA SER A 104 -21.12 2.87 3.63
C SER A 104 -19.61 2.62 3.47
N GLN A 105 -19.13 2.72 2.24
CA GLN A 105 -17.73 2.42 1.88
C GLN A 105 -16.94 3.67 1.50
N ASP A 106 -17.64 4.76 1.18
CA ASP A 106 -17.02 6.02 0.78
C ASP A 106 -16.34 6.69 1.97
N ILE A 107 -15.05 6.97 1.82
CA ILE A 107 -14.24 7.64 2.86
C ILE A 107 -14.71 9.07 3.16
N LEU A 108 -15.50 9.69 2.28
CA LEU A 108 -16.05 11.04 2.48
C LEU A 108 -17.12 11.07 3.56
N PHE A 109 -17.88 9.98 3.70
CA PHE A 109 -18.84 9.80 4.79
C PHE A 109 -18.17 9.20 6.03
N MET A 110 -16.83 9.10 6.05
CA MET A 110 -16.06 8.77 7.23
C MET A 110 -15.49 10.05 7.85
N GLY A 111 -15.19 10.01 9.14
CA GLY A 111 -14.54 11.09 9.86
C GLY A 111 -14.55 10.82 11.36
N SER A 112 -13.58 11.31 12.11
CA SER A 112 -13.53 11.20 13.59
C SER A 112 -13.65 9.77 14.18
N VAL A 113 -13.36 8.71 13.43
CA VAL A 113 -13.57 7.31 13.88
C VAL A 113 -12.85 7.01 15.20
N VAL A 114 -11.74 7.71 15.47
CA VAL A 114 -10.96 7.62 16.72
C VAL A 114 -11.83 7.80 17.97
N ASN A 115 -12.82 8.68 17.93
CA ASN A 115 -13.67 8.99 19.09
C ASN A 115 -14.70 7.89 19.37
N PHE A 116 -15.15 7.18 18.33
CA PHE A 116 -16.23 6.18 18.43
C PHE A 116 -15.71 4.75 18.53
N MET A 117 -14.61 4.44 17.85
CA MET A 117 -14.04 3.10 17.77
C MET A 117 -12.51 3.16 17.96
N PRO A 118 -12.04 3.38 19.21
CA PRO A 118 -10.63 3.63 19.47
C PRO A 118 -9.75 2.41 19.15
N LEU A 119 -10.21 1.19 19.40
CA LEU A 119 -9.42 -0.02 19.12
C LEU A 119 -9.20 -0.21 17.61
N THR A 120 -10.27 -0.15 16.82
CA THR A 120 -10.15 -0.28 15.36
C THR A 120 -9.34 0.86 14.76
N SER A 121 -9.44 2.08 15.29
CA SER A 121 -8.65 3.21 14.78
C SER A 121 -7.14 3.02 15.00
N VAL A 122 -6.71 2.54 16.17
CA VAL A 122 -5.30 2.23 16.44
C VAL A 122 -4.82 1.12 15.51
N CYS A 123 -5.57 0.03 15.39
CA CYS A 123 -5.21 -1.08 14.50
C CYS A 123 -5.14 -0.66 13.02
N PHE A 124 -6.07 0.18 12.57
CA PHE A 124 -6.09 0.72 11.23
C PHE A 124 -4.87 1.62 10.97
N ASN A 125 -4.51 2.49 11.92
CA ASN A 125 -3.37 3.40 11.79
C ASN A 125 -2.02 2.66 11.82
N VAL A 126 -1.85 1.69 12.71
CA VAL A 126 -0.62 0.88 12.75
C VAL A 126 -0.44 0.10 11.45
N SER A 127 -1.53 -0.46 10.93
CA SER A 127 -1.49 -1.22 9.68
C SER A 127 -1.29 -0.33 8.45
N SER A 128 -1.85 0.89 8.41
CA SER A 128 -1.58 1.86 7.34
C SER A 128 -0.14 2.38 7.38
N LEU A 129 0.42 2.68 8.56
CA LEU A 129 1.83 3.08 8.72
C LEU A 129 2.79 1.95 8.33
N SER A 130 2.44 0.69 8.63
CA SER A 130 3.21 -0.46 8.20
C SER A 130 3.23 -0.60 6.67
N LEU A 131 2.16 -0.20 5.98
CA LEU A 131 2.07 -0.20 4.52
C LEU A 131 2.96 0.88 3.88
N CYS A 132 3.05 2.07 4.50
CA CYS A 132 3.98 3.12 4.08
C CYS A 132 5.44 2.65 4.18
N GLY A 133 5.74 1.81 5.18
CA GLY A 133 7.11 1.40 5.53
C GLY A 133 7.72 2.29 6.61
N MET A 134 6.92 2.81 7.55
CA MET A 134 7.42 3.58 8.69
C MET A 134 8.41 2.75 9.53
N PRO A 135 9.46 3.39 10.06
CA PRO A 135 10.55 2.69 10.75
C PRO A 135 10.03 1.82 11.90
N PHE A 136 10.67 0.66 12.08
CA PHE A 136 10.37 -0.35 13.11
C PHE A 136 9.07 -1.15 12.96
N LEU A 137 8.19 -0.84 12.01
CA LEU A 137 7.00 -1.65 11.71
C LEU A 137 7.33 -2.79 10.73
N ALA A 138 6.47 -3.81 10.63
CA ALA A 138 6.76 -5.00 9.83
C ALA A 138 7.06 -4.70 8.34
N GLY A 139 6.43 -3.69 7.77
CA GLY A 139 6.67 -3.31 6.37
C GLY A 139 8.04 -2.67 6.13
N PHE A 140 8.62 -1.98 7.12
CA PHE A 140 9.95 -1.37 7.00
C PHE A 140 11.03 -2.40 6.74
N TYR A 141 11.07 -3.47 7.55
CA TYR A 141 12.08 -4.52 7.43
C TYR A 141 12.17 -5.12 6.03
N SER A 142 11.04 -5.22 5.30
CA SER A 142 11.05 -5.74 3.94
C SER A 142 11.24 -4.64 2.91
N LYS A 143 10.37 -3.61 2.93
CA LYS A 143 10.29 -2.59 1.88
C LYS A 143 11.54 -1.71 1.82
N ASP A 144 12.13 -1.37 2.97
CA ASP A 144 13.35 -0.56 3.02
C ASP A 144 14.55 -1.35 2.47
N LEU A 145 14.74 -2.60 2.92
CA LEU A 145 15.75 -3.50 2.36
C LEU A 145 15.61 -3.67 0.84
N ILE A 146 14.37 -3.79 0.36
CA ILE A 146 14.09 -3.87 -1.08
C ILE A 146 14.58 -2.63 -1.81
N LEU A 147 14.22 -1.44 -1.33
CA LEU A 147 14.60 -0.18 -1.96
C LEU A 147 16.12 0.04 -1.96
N GLU A 148 16.80 -0.41 -0.91
CA GLU A 148 18.26 -0.36 -0.86
C GLU A 148 18.92 -1.28 -1.87
N MET A 149 18.36 -2.48 -2.10
CA MET A 149 18.84 -3.38 -3.16
C MET A 149 18.58 -2.81 -4.56
N VAL A 150 17.49 -2.05 -4.74
CA VAL A 150 17.23 -1.28 -5.98
C VAL A 150 18.31 -0.21 -6.17
N CYS A 151 18.70 0.53 -5.13
CA CYS A 151 19.79 1.52 -5.22
C CYS A 151 21.15 0.90 -5.55
N LEU A 152 21.41 -0.33 -5.12
CA LEU A 152 22.67 -1.03 -5.39
C LEU A 152 22.74 -1.64 -6.79
N SER A 153 21.59 -1.96 -7.38
CA SER A 153 21.53 -2.69 -8.64
C SER A 153 21.60 -1.76 -9.85
N TRP A 154 22.09 -2.31 -10.96
CA TRP A 154 22.26 -1.60 -12.22
C TRP A 154 20.92 -1.46 -12.95
N ILE A 155 20.12 -0.49 -12.54
CA ILE A 155 18.78 -0.26 -13.09
C ILE A 155 18.75 1.00 -13.96
N ASN A 156 17.92 0.98 -15.01
CA ASN A 156 17.66 2.17 -15.82
C ASN A 156 17.11 3.33 -14.99
N CYS A 157 17.58 4.55 -15.27
CA CYS A 157 17.15 5.77 -14.57
C CYS A 157 15.62 5.95 -14.55
N PHE A 158 14.93 5.61 -15.67
CA PHE A 158 13.48 5.66 -15.74
C PHE A 158 12.79 4.73 -14.72
N ILE A 159 13.26 3.48 -14.61
CA ILE A 159 12.71 2.50 -13.66
C ILE A 159 12.99 2.93 -12.22
N PHE A 160 14.19 3.46 -11.97
CA PHE A 160 14.58 4.01 -10.67
C PHE A 160 13.61 5.12 -10.23
N ILE A 161 13.33 6.10 -11.09
CA ILE A 161 12.39 7.20 -10.80
C ILE A 161 10.98 6.66 -10.52
N LEU A 162 10.48 5.74 -11.36
CA LEU A 162 9.16 5.15 -11.15
C LEU A 162 9.05 4.43 -9.80
N PHE A 163 10.09 3.71 -9.38
CA PHE A 163 10.11 2.96 -8.13
C PHE A 163 10.05 3.88 -6.90
N PHE A 164 10.83 4.96 -6.89
CA PHE A 164 10.79 5.91 -5.78
C PHE A 164 9.50 6.74 -5.79
N LEU A 165 9.06 7.20 -6.97
CA LEU A 165 7.80 7.93 -7.09
C LEU A 165 6.60 7.10 -6.62
N SER A 166 6.52 5.83 -7.02
CA SER A 166 5.45 4.95 -6.56
C SER A 166 5.51 4.71 -5.05
N THR A 167 6.70 4.60 -4.44
CA THR A 167 6.81 4.50 -2.98
C THR A 167 6.33 5.78 -2.28
N GLY A 168 6.62 6.96 -2.83
CA GLY A 168 6.05 8.23 -2.35
C GLY A 168 4.52 8.25 -2.46
N LEU A 169 3.97 7.76 -3.57
CA LEU A 169 2.51 7.63 -3.75
C LEU A 169 1.89 6.66 -2.72
N THR A 170 2.60 5.61 -2.31
CA THR A 170 2.12 4.74 -1.22
C THR A 170 2.00 5.45 0.12
N ALA A 171 2.90 6.38 0.40
CA ALA A 171 2.81 7.23 1.58
C ALA A 171 1.69 8.29 1.42
N SER A 172 1.47 8.83 0.22
CA SER A 172 0.44 9.84 0.01
C SER A 172 -0.98 9.29 0.21
N TYR A 173 -1.34 8.14 -0.39
CA TYR A 173 -2.71 7.62 -0.26
C TYR A 173 -3.01 7.06 1.14
N SER A 174 -1.98 6.64 1.88
CA SER A 174 -2.13 6.13 3.25
C SER A 174 -2.36 7.26 4.24
N PHE A 175 -1.64 8.38 4.11
CA PHE A 175 -1.90 9.58 4.90
C PHE A 175 -3.21 10.28 4.49
N ARG A 176 -3.60 10.23 3.22
CA ARG A 176 -4.95 10.62 2.78
C ARG A 176 -6.02 9.78 3.47
N LEU A 177 -5.86 8.45 3.52
CA LEU A 177 -6.78 7.57 4.24
C LEU A 177 -6.85 7.90 5.73
N PHE A 178 -5.71 8.16 6.36
CA PHE A 178 -5.64 8.62 7.74
C PHE A 178 -6.44 9.92 7.92
N TYR A 179 -6.27 10.89 7.01
CA TYR A 179 -6.96 12.16 7.10
C TYR A 179 -8.48 11.99 7.08
N PHE A 180 -9.03 11.33 6.05
CA PHE A 180 -10.48 11.19 5.88
C PHE A 180 -11.15 10.29 6.93
N SER A 181 -10.45 9.27 7.43
CA SER A 181 -11.06 8.35 8.42
C SER A 181 -10.94 8.85 9.86
N MET A 182 -9.80 9.45 10.22
CA MET A 182 -9.45 9.73 11.61
C MET A 182 -9.54 11.21 11.97
N SER A 183 -9.14 12.09 11.07
CA SER A 183 -9.17 13.54 11.30
C SER A 183 -10.39 14.20 10.66
N GLY A 184 -10.69 15.41 11.13
CA GLY A 184 -11.87 16.14 10.69
C GLY A 184 -13.13 15.81 11.48
N ASP A 185 -14.21 16.49 11.10
CA ASP A 185 -15.50 16.40 11.75
C ASP A 185 -16.28 15.14 11.35
N ASN A 186 -17.31 14.83 12.13
CA ASN A 186 -18.14 13.66 11.92
C ASN A 186 -19.01 13.86 10.67
N ASN A 187 -18.65 13.24 9.55
CA ASN A 187 -19.43 13.28 8.30
C ASN A 187 -20.49 12.17 8.17
N PHE A 188 -20.72 11.45 9.26
CA PHE A 188 -21.70 10.36 9.28
C PHE A 188 -23.13 10.90 9.30
N TYR A 189 -24.07 10.17 8.69
CA TYR A 189 -25.51 10.35 8.89
C TYR A 189 -25.90 10.36 10.38
N SER A 190 -26.91 11.16 10.73
CA SER A 190 -27.33 11.36 12.14
C SER A 190 -27.81 10.11 12.89
N SER A 191 -28.06 9.00 12.20
CA SER A 191 -28.64 7.77 12.76
C SER A 191 -27.65 6.60 12.85
N PHE A 192 -26.43 6.82 13.34
CA PHE A 192 -25.46 5.74 13.53
C PHE A 192 -25.32 5.28 14.98
N SER A 193 -25.11 3.97 15.12
CA SER A 193 -24.77 3.31 16.38
C SER A 193 -23.44 2.58 16.18
N PHE A 194 -22.39 3.05 16.83
CA PHE A 194 -21.09 2.38 16.82
C PHE A 194 -21.07 1.28 17.88
N ASN A 195 -20.67 0.06 17.49
CA ASN A 195 -20.45 -1.03 18.42
C ASN A 195 -19.14 -1.75 18.09
N ASP A 196 -18.13 -1.56 18.95
CA ASP A 196 -16.83 -2.22 18.84
C ASP A 196 -16.66 -3.36 19.87
N ASN A 197 -17.74 -3.78 20.56
CA ASN A 197 -17.68 -4.74 21.66
C ASN A 197 -17.62 -6.21 21.21
N GLY A 198 -17.57 -6.48 19.91
CA GLY A 198 -17.51 -7.84 19.38
C GLY A 198 -16.20 -8.53 19.78
N TYR A 199 -16.27 -9.50 20.70
CA TYR A 199 -15.09 -10.21 21.20
C TYR A 199 -14.27 -10.88 20.09
N TYR A 200 -14.93 -11.53 19.13
CA TYR A 200 -14.24 -12.24 18.04
C TYR A 200 -13.45 -11.30 17.11
N ILE A 201 -14.03 -10.14 16.79
CA ILE A 201 -13.38 -9.16 15.89
C ILE A 201 -12.23 -8.48 16.64
N SER A 202 -12.47 -8.01 17.87
CA SER A 202 -11.45 -7.36 18.69
C SER A 202 -10.26 -8.29 18.98
N PHE A 203 -10.51 -9.55 19.33
CA PHE A 203 -9.45 -10.54 19.54
C PHE A 203 -8.62 -10.78 18.26
N GLY A 204 -9.27 -10.94 17.10
CA GLY A 204 -8.59 -11.10 15.82
C GLY A 204 -7.73 -9.89 15.44
N MET A 205 -8.23 -8.68 15.66
CA MET A 205 -7.49 -7.43 15.39
C MET A 205 -6.27 -7.29 16.30
N ILE A 206 -6.42 -7.56 17.60
CA ILE A 206 -5.30 -7.47 18.57
C ILE A 206 -4.22 -8.50 18.24
N ALA A 207 -4.59 -9.74 17.93
CA ALA A 207 -3.63 -10.78 17.56
C ALA A 207 -2.83 -10.39 16.30
N LEU A 208 -3.50 -9.86 15.27
CA LEU A 208 -2.86 -9.37 14.06
C LEU A 208 -2.05 -8.09 14.30
N LEU A 209 -2.44 -7.22 15.23
CA LEU A 209 -1.68 -6.02 15.61
C LEU A 209 -0.31 -6.37 16.17
N PHE A 210 -0.24 -7.32 17.11
CA PHE A 210 1.03 -7.79 17.65
C PHE A 210 1.95 -8.29 16.55
N ILE A 211 1.39 -9.03 15.58
CA ILE A 211 2.15 -9.54 14.44
C ILE A 211 2.55 -8.42 13.46
N ALA A 212 1.72 -7.39 13.26
CA ALA A 212 2.06 -6.26 12.39
C ALA A 212 3.21 -5.40 12.94
N VAL A 213 3.40 -5.37 14.26
CA VAL A 213 4.52 -4.66 14.90
C VAL A 213 5.76 -5.55 14.92
N PHE A 214 5.68 -6.74 15.54
CA PHE A 214 6.86 -7.58 15.79
C PHE A 214 7.17 -8.56 14.66
N GLY A 215 6.17 -8.97 13.88
CA GLY A 215 6.29 -10.06 12.91
C GLY A 215 7.34 -9.82 11.83
N GLY A 216 7.53 -8.57 11.37
CA GLY A 216 8.59 -8.28 10.39
C GLY A 216 9.99 -8.50 10.94
N SER A 217 10.26 -8.09 12.19
CA SER A 217 11.55 -8.32 12.85
C SER A 217 11.81 -9.81 13.06
N PHE A 218 10.82 -10.54 13.58
CA PHE A 218 10.91 -11.98 13.82
C PHE A 218 11.13 -12.76 12.52
N LEU A 219 10.37 -12.43 11.46
CA LEU A 219 10.54 -13.03 10.14
C LEU A 219 11.92 -12.71 9.54
N SER A 220 12.44 -11.49 9.72
CA SER A 220 13.75 -11.10 9.20
C SER A 220 14.88 -11.96 9.80
N TRP A 221 14.85 -12.19 11.11
CA TRP A 221 15.83 -13.01 11.82
C TRP A 221 15.76 -14.49 11.42
N LEU A 222 14.57 -14.99 11.11
CA LEU A 222 14.39 -16.38 10.65
C LEU A 222 14.84 -16.59 9.20
N ILE A 223 14.50 -15.67 8.29
CA ILE A 223 14.72 -15.87 6.85
C ILE A 223 16.15 -15.51 6.43
N PHE A 224 16.76 -14.51 7.09
CA PHE A 224 18.10 -14.03 6.77
C PHE A 224 19.09 -14.36 7.91
N PRO A 225 19.65 -15.59 7.94
CA PRO A 225 20.68 -15.93 8.90
C PRO A 225 21.97 -15.14 8.67
N ILE A 226 22.18 -14.63 7.45
CA ILE A 226 23.32 -13.80 7.05
C ILE A 226 22.73 -12.51 6.46
N PRO A 227 23.01 -11.33 7.02
CA PRO A 227 22.51 -10.07 6.48
C PRO A 227 23.18 -9.76 5.13
N TYR A 228 22.43 -9.14 4.22
CA TYR A 228 23.00 -8.64 2.96
C TYR A 228 23.96 -7.47 3.24
N MET A 229 25.13 -7.48 2.62
CA MET A 229 26.05 -6.36 2.65
C MET A 229 25.54 -5.26 1.73
N ILE A 230 25.08 -4.15 2.32
CA ILE A 230 24.60 -2.97 1.59
C ILE A 230 25.58 -1.83 1.81
N VAL A 231 26.30 -1.42 0.76
CA VAL A 231 27.22 -0.28 0.79
C VAL A 231 26.66 0.81 -0.09
N LEU A 232 26.06 1.82 0.53
CA LEU A 232 25.46 2.98 -0.13
C LEU A 232 26.05 4.27 0.45
N PRO A 233 26.24 5.31 -0.37
CA PRO A 233 26.56 6.64 0.14
C PRO A 233 25.37 7.21 0.93
N TYR A 234 25.65 8.14 1.85
CA TYR A 234 24.65 8.70 2.78
C TYR A 234 23.38 9.21 2.10
N TYR A 235 23.50 9.86 0.93
CA TYR A 235 22.35 10.41 0.21
C TYR A 235 21.38 9.32 -0.30
N LEU A 236 21.88 8.15 -0.72
CA LEU A 236 21.03 7.03 -1.15
C LEU A 236 20.45 6.29 0.05
N LYS A 237 21.20 6.13 1.13
CA LYS A 237 20.74 5.41 2.32
C LYS A 237 19.51 6.08 2.96
N TYR A 238 19.47 7.41 3.00
CA TYR A 238 18.33 8.14 3.56
C TYR A 238 17.22 8.46 2.54
N LEU A 239 17.41 8.12 1.26
CA LEU A 239 16.47 8.45 0.19
C LEU A 239 15.06 7.89 0.46
N THR A 240 14.98 6.64 0.94
CA THR A 240 13.70 5.94 1.20
C THR A 240 12.86 6.70 2.22
N ILE A 241 13.46 7.04 3.36
CA ILE A 241 12.82 7.77 4.45
C ILE A 241 12.40 9.17 3.98
N ILE A 242 13.26 9.87 3.23
CA ILE A 242 12.93 11.19 2.69
C ILE A 242 11.71 11.12 1.77
N VAL A 243 11.66 10.14 0.87
CA VAL A 243 10.54 9.96 -0.07
C VAL A 243 9.24 9.61 0.66
N VAL A 244 9.30 8.76 1.69
CA VAL A 244 8.12 8.43 2.51
C VAL A 244 7.61 9.67 3.27
N LEU A 245 8.51 10.47 3.85
CA LEU A 245 8.14 11.70 4.57
C LEU A 245 7.57 12.78 3.65
N LEU A 246 8.16 12.97 2.46
CA LEU A 246 7.62 13.90 1.46
C LEU A 246 6.26 13.43 0.95
N GLY A 247 6.11 12.13 0.68
CA GLY A 247 4.84 11.55 0.24
C GLY A 247 3.74 11.68 1.30
N SER A 248 4.05 11.42 2.57
CA SER A 248 3.10 11.58 3.67
C SER A 248 2.67 13.03 3.87
N TYR A 249 3.63 13.96 3.81
CA TYR A 249 3.37 15.38 3.85
C TYR A 249 2.44 15.77 2.70
N LEU A 250 2.79 15.47 1.45
CA LEU A 250 1.95 15.79 0.30
C LEU A 250 0.55 15.18 0.40
N GLY A 251 0.42 13.94 0.87
CA GLY A 251 -0.86 13.28 1.06
C GLY A 251 -1.79 14.03 2.02
N TYR A 252 -1.25 14.47 3.16
CA TYR A 252 -2.00 15.23 4.17
C TYR A 252 -2.34 16.64 3.69
N PHE A 253 -1.37 17.34 3.10
CA PHE A 253 -1.57 18.71 2.59
C PHE A 253 -2.60 18.78 1.45
N VAL A 254 -2.66 17.77 0.58
CA VAL A 254 -3.65 17.71 -0.50
C VAL A 254 -5.05 17.39 0.03
N SER A 255 -5.17 16.70 1.17
CA SER A 255 -6.47 16.38 1.76
C SER A 255 -7.06 17.50 2.62
N ASP A 256 -6.24 18.42 3.13
CA ASP A 256 -6.68 19.53 3.97
C ASP A 256 -7.61 20.50 3.19
N TYR A 257 -8.91 20.45 3.50
CA TYR A 257 -9.96 21.26 2.86
C TYR A 257 -9.77 22.78 3.05
N ASN A 258 -9.10 23.20 4.12
CA ASN A 258 -8.96 24.61 4.47
C ASN A 258 -8.05 25.40 3.52
N PHE A 259 -7.23 24.73 2.70
CA PHE A 259 -6.28 25.42 1.82
C PHE A 259 -6.90 25.91 0.51
N SER A 260 -8.03 25.36 0.07
CA SER A 260 -8.62 25.73 -1.22
C SER A 260 -10.12 25.91 -1.13
N CYS A 261 -10.57 27.18 -1.09
CA CYS A 261 -11.99 27.50 -1.25
C CYS A 261 -12.53 27.08 -2.64
N SER A 262 -11.66 26.82 -3.62
CA SER A 262 -12.02 26.29 -4.93
C SER A 262 -11.81 24.77 -4.99
N LEU A 263 -12.73 24.07 -5.64
CA LEU A 263 -12.63 22.62 -5.88
C LEU A 263 -11.57 22.35 -6.95
N PHE A 264 -10.30 22.22 -6.55
CA PHE A 264 -9.18 21.89 -7.44
C PHE A 264 -9.46 20.64 -8.30
N SER A 265 -10.21 19.67 -7.75
CA SER A 265 -10.57 18.46 -8.48
C SER A 265 -11.51 18.70 -9.66
N LEU A 266 -12.43 19.66 -9.56
CA LEU A 266 -13.33 19.99 -10.66
C LEU A 266 -12.60 20.69 -11.81
N ASN A 267 -11.60 21.51 -11.49
CA ASN A 267 -10.79 22.21 -12.51
C ASN A 267 -9.98 21.25 -13.37
N MET A 268 -9.54 20.10 -12.81
CA MET A 268 -8.71 19.10 -13.49
C MET A 268 -9.46 17.78 -13.70
N PHE A 269 -10.77 17.84 -13.99
CA PHE A 269 -11.63 16.65 -14.07
C PHE A 269 -11.16 15.62 -15.11
N SER A 270 -10.65 16.05 -16.26
CA SER A 270 -10.14 15.13 -17.30
C SER A 270 -8.94 14.32 -16.81
N PHE A 271 -8.03 14.95 -16.07
CA PHE A 271 -6.86 14.27 -15.51
C PHE A 271 -7.26 13.30 -14.40
N ILE A 272 -8.14 13.73 -13.49
CA ILE A 272 -8.58 12.93 -12.35
C ILE A 272 -9.41 11.73 -12.81
N SER A 273 -10.28 11.90 -13.80
CA SER A 273 -11.04 10.79 -14.37
C SER A 273 -10.12 9.78 -15.07
N PHE A 274 -9.09 10.24 -15.79
CA PHE A 274 -8.09 9.35 -16.40
C PHE A 274 -7.29 8.56 -15.36
N THR A 275 -6.78 9.23 -14.31
CA THR A 275 -5.96 8.57 -13.27
C THR A 275 -6.80 7.67 -12.36
N GLY A 276 -8.01 8.10 -11.98
CA GLY A 276 -8.91 7.33 -11.12
C GLY A 276 -9.45 6.08 -11.81
N SER A 277 -9.77 6.15 -13.10
CA SER A 277 -10.29 5.02 -13.88
C SER A 277 -9.22 4.02 -14.34
N MET A 278 -8.02 4.01 -13.75
CA MET A 278 -6.93 3.13 -14.18
C MET A 278 -6.61 3.30 -15.68
N TRP A 279 -6.40 4.55 -16.12
CA TRP A 279 -6.12 4.93 -17.51
C TRP A 279 -7.20 4.44 -18.49
N PHE A 280 -8.47 4.46 -18.05
CA PHE A 280 -9.63 3.92 -18.77
C PHE A 280 -9.52 2.43 -19.17
N MET A 281 -8.56 1.67 -18.64
CA MET A 281 -8.38 0.25 -18.98
C MET A 281 -9.61 -0.61 -18.69
N PRO A 282 -10.34 -0.45 -17.56
CA PRO A 282 -11.57 -1.20 -17.33
C PRO A 282 -12.59 -0.95 -18.45
N PHE A 283 -12.83 0.31 -18.80
CA PHE A 283 -13.77 0.68 -19.88
C PHE A 283 -13.35 0.09 -21.23
N LEU A 284 -12.06 0.17 -21.56
CA LEU A 284 -11.53 -0.41 -22.81
C LEU A 284 -11.66 -1.94 -22.85
N SER A 285 -11.40 -2.62 -21.74
CA SER A 285 -11.41 -4.08 -21.70
C SER A 285 -12.81 -4.69 -21.62
N THR A 286 -13.75 -4.05 -20.90
CA THR A 286 -15.09 -4.61 -20.71
C THR A 286 -16.06 -4.17 -21.80
N ASN A 287 -16.08 -2.87 -22.13
CA ASN A 287 -17.15 -2.31 -22.94
C ASN A 287 -16.85 -2.39 -24.44
N LEU A 288 -15.59 -2.24 -24.87
CA LEU A 288 -15.24 -2.39 -26.30
C LEU A 288 -15.22 -3.85 -26.74
N VAL A 289 -14.88 -4.78 -25.86
CA VAL A 289 -14.80 -6.21 -26.19
C VAL A 289 -16.18 -6.88 -26.14
N SER A 290 -17.16 -6.28 -25.45
CA SER A 290 -18.54 -6.77 -25.39
C SER A 290 -19.41 -6.38 -26.59
N TYR A 291 -18.88 -5.63 -27.56
CA TYR A 291 -19.55 -5.29 -28.82
C TYR A 291 -19.03 -6.12 -29.99
#